data_AF-A0A9D9C269-F1
#
_entry.id   AF-A0A9D9C269-F1
#
_cell.length_a   1.000
_cell.length_b   1.000
_cell.length_c   1.000
_cell.angle_alpha   90.00
_cell.angle_beta   90.00
_cell.angle_gamma   90.00
#
_symmetry.space_group_name_H-M   'P 1'
#
loop_
_entity.id
_entity.type
_entity.pdbx_description
1 polymer ?
#
loop_
_entity_poly.entity_id
_entity_poly.type
_entity_poly.pdbx_seq_one_letter_code
_entity_poly.pdbx_strand_id
1 'polypeptide(L)'
;MNNFIPDFNFINIDNAAKNLICCPDQFVAEIKNMKLSNRIYETISYYYDEKGVPKYSSEYKSDNKIIAVVLESPHIDEYQYINGVVVPKGPLIGSWKLFKENFAGLLYKEFQNLDKSQDYVICFINAIQYQCSLGKPLTGKNSYSLEKNRNVINAWYSGFNNDLVYRLKATNPDIIINLSGISMKISKLIDAMLKKDFPNVLKAYGTHPSRWNKNATRKIKQL
;
A
#
# COMPACT_ATOMS: atom_id res chain seq x y z
N MET A 1 -9.33 -1.85 -14.66
CA MET A 1 -8.56 -1.19 -13.58
C MET A 1 -7.82 -0.04 -14.24
N ASN A 2 -8.25 1.19 -13.99
CA ASN A 2 -7.58 2.36 -14.54
C ASN A 2 -6.50 2.78 -13.54
N ASN A 3 -5.25 2.52 -13.89
CA ASN A 3 -4.11 3.15 -13.24
C ASN A 3 -3.98 4.58 -13.80
N PHE A 4 -3.56 5.56 -12.99
CA PHE A 4 -3.33 6.92 -13.50
C PHE A 4 -2.12 7.01 -14.43
N ILE A 5 -1.30 5.95 -14.50
CA ILE A 5 -0.20 5.80 -15.46
C ILE A 5 -0.44 4.55 -16.32
N PRO A 6 -1.30 4.62 -17.35
CA PRO A 6 -1.63 3.45 -18.19
C PRO A 6 -0.45 2.93 -19.02
N ASP A 7 0.53 3.77 -19.34
CA ASP A 7 1.62 3.46 -20.28
C ASP A 7 2.99 3.24 -19.61
N PHE A 8 3.04 3.00 -18.29
CA PHE A 8 4.32 2.72 -17.66
C PHE A 8 4.86 1.37 -18.10
N ASN A 9 5.89 1.40 -18.94
CA ASN A 9 6.55 0.21 -19.41
C ASN A 9 7.90 0.04 -18.73
N PHE A 10 8.08 -1.10 -18.05
CA PHE A 10 9.38 -1.54 -17.56
C PHE A 10 10.37 -1.90 -18.71
N ILE A 11 10.13 -1.51 -19.98
CA ILE A 11 10.87 -1.91 -21.21
C ILE A 11 12.40 -1.93 -21.08
N ASN A 12 13.01 -1.18 -20.16
CA ASN A 12 14.45 -1.24 -19.90
C ASN A 12 14.88 -2.33 -18.89
N ILE A 13 14.00 -3.25 -18.52
CA ILE A 13 14.24 -4.35 -17.60
C ILE A 13 13.86 -5.66 -18.30
N ASP A 14 14.82 -6.20 -19.04
CA ASP A 14 14.85 -7.50 -19.73
C ASP A 14 13.56 -8.33 -19.74
N ASN A 15 12.88 -8.38 -20.90
CA ASN A 15 11.94 -9.42 -21.36
C ASN A 15 10.79 -9.86 -20.41
N ALA A 16 10.56 -9.18 -19.30
CA ALA A 16 9.51 -9.52 -18.32
C ALA A 16 8.14 -8.93 -18.69
N ALA A 17 7.77 -8.93 -19.98
CA ALA A 17 6.48 -8.49 -20.49
C ALA A 17 5.27 -9.22 -19.86
N LYS A 18 5.49 -10.29 -19.09
CA LYS A 18 4.43 -11.14 -18.51
C LYS A 18 3.80 -10.60 -17.21
N ASN A 19 4.34 -9.55 -16.58
CA ASN A 19 3.89 -9.11 -15.24
C ASN A 19 3.51 -7.62 -15.14
N LEU A 20 2.99 -7.00 -16.21
CA LEU A 20 2.51 -5.61 -16.20
C LEU A 20 1.07 -5.47 -15.67
N ILE A 21 0.69 -6.28 -14.69
CA ILE A 21 -0.63 -6.19 -14.07
C ILE A 21 -0.50 -5.48 -12.73
N CYS A 22 -1.27 -4.41 -12.55
CA CYS A 22 -1.33 -3.70 -11.29
C CYS A 22 -2.00 -4.59 -10.22
N CYS A 23 -1.41 -4.60 -9.02
CA CYS A 23 -2.15 -4.96 -7.82
C CYS A 23 -2.97 -3.74 -7.39
N PRO A 24 -4.30 -3.84 -7.35
CA PRO A 24 -5.15 -2.69 -7.05
C PRO A 24 -4.99 -2.25 -5.60
N ASP A 25 -5.32 -0.99 -5.35
CA ASP A 25 -5.58 -0.51 -4.01
C ASP A 25 -6.93 -1.05 -3.54
N GLN A 26 -7.05 -1.32 -2.23
CA GLN A 26 -8.23 -1.99 -1.70
C GLN A 26 -8.65 -1.48 -0.34
N PHE A 27 -9.95 -1.35 -0.11
CA PHE A 27 -10.49 -1.38 1.25
C PHE A 27 -10.47 -2.82 1.75
N VAL A 28 -9.80 -3.04 2.87
CA VAL A 28 -9.50 -4.40 3.33
C VAL A 28 -10.21 -4.76 4.61
N ALA A 29 -10.46 -3.83 5.52
CA ALA A 29 -11.15 -4.11 6.77
C ALA A 29 -11.60 -2.84 7.44
N GLU A 30 -12.31 -3.00 8.56
CA GLU A 30 -12.73 -1.92 9.44
C GLU A 30 -12.12 -2.14 10.83
N ILE A 31 -11.88 -1.06 11.55
CA ILE A 31 -11.66 -1.09 12.99
C ILE A 31 -12.96 -0.64 13.64
N LYS A 32 -13.56 -1.53 14.45
CA LYS A 32 -14.74 -1.26 15.27
C LYS A 32 -14.47 -1.70 16.70
N ASN A 33 -14.79 -0.87 17.68
CA ASN A 33 -14.53 -1.16 19.10
C ASN A 33 -13.08 -1.61 19.34
N MET A 34 -12.13 -0.88 18.75
CA MET A 34 -10.69 -1.15 18.79
C MET A 34 -10.24 -2.51 18.22
N LYS A 35 -11.10 -3.21 17.48
CA LYS A 35 -10.79 -4.51 16.88
C LYS A 35 -10.89 -4.44 15.36
N LEU A 36 -9.93 -5.06 14.68
CA LEU A 36 -9.98 -5.18 13.22
C LEU A 36 -11.00 -6.28 12.83
N SER A 37 -11.89 -5.96 11.90
CA SER A 37 -12.89 -6.87 11.37
C SER A 37 -12.27 -7.94 10.44
N ASN A 38 -13.13 -8.78 9.87
CA ASN A 38 -12.73 -9.68 8.78
C ASN A 38 -12.50 -8.90 7.48
N ARG A 39 -11.86 -9.55 6.51
CA ARG A 39 -11.43 -8.89 5.28
C ARG A 39 -12.61 -8.64 4.33
N ILE A 40 -12.72 -7.43 3.78
CA ILE A 40 -13.86 -6.97 2.94
C ILE A 40 -13.53 -7.00 1.43
N TYR A 41 -12.25 -6.99 1.03
CA TYR A 41 -11.78 -7.13 -0.37
C TYR A 41 -12.51 -6.26 -1.40
N GLU A 42 -12.58 -4.97 -1.14
CA GLU A 42 -13.14 -4.04 -2.12
C GLU A 42 -12.02 -3.42 -2.97
N THR A 43 -12.11 -3.53 -4.29
CA THR A 43 -11.15 -2.88 -5.20
C THR A 43 -11.52 -1.44 -5.48
N ILE A 44 -10.54 -0.56 -5.42
CA ILE A 44 -10.70 0.87 -5.70
C ILE A 44 -10.37 1.14 -7.17
N SER A 45 -11.30 1.77 -7.88
CA SER A 45 -11.05 2.28 -9.24
C SER A 45 -10.89 3.79 -9.20
N TYR A 46 -9.93 4.33 -9.94
CA TYR A 46 -9.62 5.76 -9.93
C TYR A 46 -10.03 6.44 -11.23
N TYR A 47 -10.43 7.71 -11.14
CA TYR A 47 -10.80 8.57 -12.28
C TYR A 47 -10.63 10.05 -11.92
N TYR A 48 -10.81 10.94 -12.89
CA TYR A 48 -10.90 12.38 -12.66
C TYR A 48 -12.33 12.85 -12.86
N ASP A 49 -12.83 13.73 -12.00
CA ASP A 49 -14.11 14.39 -12.24
C ASP A 49 -14.00 15.48 -13.32
N GLU A 50 -15.13 16.12 -13.64
CA GLU A 50 -15.21 17.19 -14.65
C GLU A 50 -14.31 18.40 -14.35
N LYS A 51 -13.86 18.55 -13.10
CA LYS A 51 -12.98 19.63 -12.66
C LYS A 51 -11.50 19.19 -12.62
N GLY A 52 -11.20 17.97 -13.07
CA GLY A 52 -9.85 17.41 -13.02
C GLY A 52 -9.41 17.02 -11.62
N VAL A 53 -10.32 16.89 -10.64
CA VAL A 53 -9.98 16.45 -9.29
C VAL A 53 -9.95 14.92 -9.28
N PRO A 54 -8.88 14.29 -8.74
CA PRO A 54 -8.81 12.84 -8.66
C PRO A 54 -9.89 12.32 -7.70
N LYS A 55 -10.61 11.29 -8.16
CA LYS A 55 -11.67 10.59 -7.44
C LYS A 55 -11.43 9.09 -7.49
N TYR A 56 -12.15 8.38 -6.62
CA TYR A 56 -12.32 6.95 -6.75
C TYR A 56 -13.79 6.56 -6.83
N SER A 57 -14.01 5.37 -7.36
CA SER A 57 -15.26 4.62 -7.28
C SER A 57 -14.96 3.28 -6.63
N SER A 58 -15.67 2.97 -5.56
CA SER A 58 -15.85 1.63 -5.04
C SER A 58 -17.34 1.40 -4.77
N GLU A 59 -17.77 0.14 -4.72
CA GLU A 59 -19.11 -0.22 -4.27
C GLU A 59 -19.22 -0.09 -2.75
N TYR A 60 -18.10 -0.20 -2.04
CA TYR A 60 -18.00 0.07 -0.61
C TYR A 60 -18.30 1.54 -0.31
N LYS A 61 -19.42 1.77 0.39
CA LYS A 61 -19.83 3.07 0.90
C LYS A 61 -19.68 3.06 2.42
N SER A 62 -18.94 4.02 2.94
CA SER A 62 -18.76 4.18 4.37
C SER A 62 -18.52 5.64 4.71
N ASP A 63 -19.22 6.11 5.75
CA ASP A 63 -18.98 7.42 6.35
C ASP A 63 -17.83 7.37 7.38
N ASN A 64 -17.17 6.21 7.50
CA ASN A 64 -16.06 6.01 8.44
C ASN A 64 -14.80 6.75 7.99
N LYS A 65 -14.00 7.15 8.97
CA LYS A 65 -12.67 7.72 8.72
C LYS A 65 -11.75 6.72 8.04
N ILE A 66 -10.89 7.20 7.16
CA ILE A 66 -10.02 6.35 6.35
C ILE A 66 -8.59 6.34 6.90
N ILE A 67 -8.08 5.14 7.15
CA ILE A 67 -6.66 4.91 7.41
C ILE A 67 -6.03 4.30 6.16
N ALA A 68 -5.25 5.10 5.44
CA ALA A 68 -4.44 4.63 4.33
C ALA A 68 -3.14 4.01 4.85
N VAL A 69 -2.92 2.74 4.55
CA VAL A 69 -1.68 2.03 4.83
C VAL A 69 -0.89 1.91 3.54
N VAL A 70 0.25 2.61 3.49
CA VAL A 70 1.13 2.62 2.33
C VAL A 70 2.13 1.47 2.43
N LEU A 71 2.09 0.58 1.46
CA LEU A 71 3.01 -0.55 1.29
C LEU A 71 4.04 -0.24 0.19
N GLU A 72 5.04 -1.08 0.03
CA GLU A 72 6.15 -0.82 -0.91
C GLU A 72 5.74 -1.08 -2.37
N SER A 73 5.63 -2.36 -2.71
CA SER A 73 5.25 -2.86 -4.02
C SER A 73 4.73 -4.29 -3.86
N PRO A 74 3.91 -4.77 -4.79
CA PRO A 74 3.38 -6.10 -4.71
C PRO A 74 4.39 -7.24 -4.66
N HIS A 75 3.98 -8.35 -4.05
CA HIS A 75 4.70 -9.62 -3.99
C HIS A 75 4.00 -10.72 -4.82
N ILE A 76 4.70 -11.81 -5.11
CA ILE A 76 4.18 -12.90 -5.96
C ILE A 76 2.90 -13.55 -5.41
N ASP A 77 2.76 -13.64 -4.09
CA ASP A 77 1.61 -14.23 -3.40
C ASP A 77 0.32 -13.41 -3.55
N GLU A 78 0.45 -12.15 -3.95
CA GLU A 78 -0.65 -11.23 -4.23
C GLU A 78 -1.20 -11.39 -5.66
N TYR A 79 -0.66 -12.32 -6.43
CA TYR A 79 -1.15 -12.70 -7.75
C TYR A 79 -1.53 -14.20 -7.80
N GLN A 80 -2.37 -14.56 -8.77
CA GLN A 80 -2.67 -15.94 -9.16
C GLN A 80 -2.66 -16.08 -10.67
N TYR A 81 -2.41 -17.30 -11.14
CA TYR A 81 -2.55 -17.67 -12.54
C TYR A 81 -3.86 -18.45 -12.72
N ILE A 82 -4.78 -17.91 -13.50
CA ILE A 82 -6.04 -18.55 -13.88
C ILE A 82 -6.04 -18.69 -15.40
N ASN A 83 -6.06 -19.92 -15.91
CA ASN A 83 -6.08 -20.20 -17.36
C ASN A 83 -4.97 -19.47 -18.14
N GLY A 84 -3.76 -19.40 -17.56
CA GLY A 84 -2.61 -18.70 -18.18
C GLY A 84 -2.63 -17.18 -18.04
N VAL A 85 -3.66 -16.60 -17.41
CA VAL A 85 -3.79 -15.16 -17.15
C VAL A 85 -3.39 -14.86 -15.70
N VAL A 86 -2.52 -13.86 -15.51
CA VAL A 86 -2.19 -13.34 -14.18
C VAL A 86 -3.34 -12.47 -13.68
N VAL A 87 -3.80 -12.70 -12.45
CA VAL A 87 -4.88 -11.95 -11.81
C VAL A 87 -4.41 -11.50 -10.43
N PRO A 88 -4.55 -10.21 -10.08
CA PRO A 88 -4.20 -9.74 -8.74
C PRO A 88 -5.26 -10.21 -7.75
N LYS A 89 -4.82 -10.73 -6.61
CA LYS A 89 -5.68 -11.06 -5.47
C LYS A 89 -5.82 -9.88 -4.51
N GLY A 90 -4.82 -8.99 -4.47
CA GLY A 90 -4.81 -7.77 -3.66
C GLY A 90 -3.64 -7.67 -2.67
N PRO A 91 -3.41 -6.49 -2.10
CA PRO A 91 -2.25 -6.20 -1.26
C PRO A 91 -2.26 -6.98 0.06
N LEU A 92 -1.06 -7.22 0.57
CA LEU A 92 -0.73 -7.81 1.86
C LEU A 92 -1.37 -9.18 2.14
N ILE A 93 -1.66 -9.98 1.12
CA ILE A 93 -2.32 -11.28 1.31
C ILE A 93 -1.49 -12.23 2.17
N GLY A 94 -0.20 -12.44 1.88
CA GLY A 94 0.62 -13.36 2.67
C GLY A 94 0.92 -12.88 4.08
N SER A 95 0.69 -11.60 4.40
CA SER A 95 0.92 -11.03 5.73
C SER A 95 -0.37 -10.61 6.46
N TRP A 96 -1.54 -10.91 5.91
CA TRP A 96 -2.83 -10.49 6.46
C TRP A 96 -3.04 -10.95 7.91
N LYS A 97 -2.70 -12.21 8.22
CA LYS A 97 -2.86 -12.76 9.57
C LYS A 97 -2.09 -11.93 10.60
N LEU A 98 -0.81 -11.64 10.33
CA LEU A 98 0.03 -10.83 11.21
C LEU A 98 -0.49 -9.40 11.31
N PHE A 99 -0.97 -8.82 10.21
CA PHE A 99 -1.58 -7.50 10.23
C PHE A 99 -2.80 -7.47 11.16
N LYS A 100 -3.75 -8.40 10.95
CA LYS A 100 -4.99 -8.48 11.72
C LYS A 100 -4.76 -8.65 13.22
N GLU A 101 -3.79 -9.48 13.61
CA GLU A 101 -3.47 -9.75 15.02
C GLU A 101 -2.82 -8.56 15.74
N ASN A 102 -2.17 -7.64 15.03
CA ASN A 102 -1.31 -6.62 15.66
C ASN A 102 -1.73 -5.18 15.38
N PHE A 103 -2.33 -4.90 14.21
CA PHE A 103 -2.45 -3.54 13.70
C PHE A 103 -3.24 -2.61 14.63
N ALA A 104 -4.44 -3.01 15.06
CA ALA A 104 -5.26 -2.18 15.93
C ALA A 104 -4.55 -1.85 17.26
N GLY A 105 -3.92 -2.85 17.89
CA GLY A 105 -3.15 -2.63 19.12
C GLY A 105 -1.96 -1.68 18.94
N LEU A 106 -1.24 -1.80 17.81
CA LEU A 106 -0.15 -0.88 17.48
C LEU A 106 -0.66 0.54 17.19
N LEU A 107 -1.78 0.67 16.49
CA LEU A 107 -2.42 1.94 16.15
C LEU A 107 -2.81 2.72 17.42
N TYR A 108 -3.58 2.11 18.32
CA TYR A 108 -4.04 2.79 19.55
C TYR A 108 -2.93 3.01 20.58
N LYS A 109 -1.86 2.20 20.53
CA LYS A 109 -0.67 2.46 21.34
C LYS A 109 0.05 3.73 20.89
N GLU A 110 0.18 3.91 19.58
CA GLU A 110 0.92 5.03 19.02
C GLU A 110 0.11 6.32 19.06
N PHE A 111 -1.15 6.27 18.63
CA PHE A 111 -2.03 7.42 18.63
C PHE A 111 -2.98 7.36 19.82
N GLN A 112 -2.46 7.72 21.00
CA GLN A 112 -3.23 7.65 22.26
C GLN A 112 -4.49 8.52 22.27
N ASN A 113 -4.51 9.57 21.44
CA ASN A 113 -5.63 10.50 21.30
C ASN A 113 -6.64 10.08 20.21
N LEU A 114 -6.49 8.91 19.58
CA LEU A 114 -7.53 8.43 18.67
C LEU A 114 -8.79 8.13 19.45
N ASP A 115 -9.89 8.66 18.96
CA ASP A 115 -11.21 8.30 19.45
C ASP A 115 -11.45 6.81 19.23
N LYS A 116 -11.63 6.09 20.34
CA LYS A 116 -11.86 4.64 20.37
C LYS A 116 -13.29 4.27 19.98
N SER A 117 -14.22 5.23 20.03
CA SER A 117 -15.60 5.09 19.58
C SER A 117 -15.77 5.34 18.09
N GLN A 118 -14.78 5.99 17.46
CA GLN A 118 -14.75 6.20 16.02
C GLN A 118 -14.42 4.89 15.30
N ASP A 119 -15.26 4.54 14.34
CA ASP A 119 -14.99 3.48 13.39
C ASP A 119 -14.08 3.98 12.26
N TYR A 120 -13.14 3.13 11.86
CA TYR A 120 -12.20 3.42 10.76
C TYR A 120 -12.29 2.35 9.69
N VAL A 121 -12.15 2.73 8.42
CA VAL A 121 -11.90 1.78 7.32
C VAL A 121 -10.41 1.81 6.96
N ILE A 122 -9.86 0.62 6.69
CA ILE A 122 -8.46 0.43 6.30
C ILE A 122 -8.38 0.30 4.80
N CYS A 123 -7.60 1.19 4.18
CA CYS A 123 -7.28 1.17 2.77
C CYS A 123 -5.82 0.78 2.58
N PHE A 124 -5.54 -0.32 1.89
CA PHE A 124 -4.19 -0.71 1.49
C PHE A 124 -3.86 -0.12 0.14
N ILE A 125 -2.71 0.56 0.08
CA ILE A 125 -2.23 1.30 -1.08
C ILE A 125 -0.76 0.93 -1.28
N ASN A 126 -0.41 0.32 -2.42
CA ASN A 126 1.00 0.13 -2.73
C ASN A 126 1.59 1.42 -3.27
N ALA A 127 2.81 1.78 -2.85
CA ALA A 127 3.51 2.94 -3.38
C ALA A 127 3.78 2.77 -4.88
N ILE A 128 4.19 1.57 -5.29
CA ILE A 128 4.26 1.14 -6.68
C ILE A 128 3.26 -0.01 -6.88
N GLN A 129 2.27 0.13 -7.76
CA GLN A 129 1.23 -0.90 -7.95
C GLN A 129 1.70 -2.13 -8.75
N TYR A 130 2.95 -2.17 -9.23
CA TYR A 130 3.50 -3.27 -10.00
C TYR A 130 4.51 -4.08 -9.19
N GLN A 131 4.60 -5.37 -9.48
CA GLN A 131 5.59 -6.25 -8.86
C GLN A 131 7.02 -5.87 -9.28
N CYS A 132 7.70 -5.03 -8.50
CA CYS A 132 9.08 -4.61 -8.74
C CYS A 132 10.12 -5.73 -8.58
N SER A 133 9.67 -6.87 -8.06
CA SER A 133 10.42 -8.10 -7.89
C SER A 133 10.41 -8.97 -9.18
N LEU A 134 9.61 -8.59 -10.18
CA LEU A 134 9.56 -9.24 -11.51
C LEU A 134 9.24 -10.74 -11.44
N GLY A 135 8.44 -11.17 -10.47
CA GLY A 135 8.05 -12.58 -10.33
C GLY A 135 9.08 -13.48 -9.63
N LYS A 136 10.25 -12.97 -9.25
CA LYS A 136 11.27 -13.81 -8.60
C LYS A 136 11.03 -13.92 -7.07
N PRO A 137 11.28 -15.07 -6.44
CA PRO A 137 11.18 -15.19 -4.98
C PRO A 137 12.32 -14.43 -4.29
N LEU A 138 12.04 -13.77 -3.15
CA LEU A 138 13.02 -13.02 -2.35
C LEU A 138 13.97 -13.92 -1.53
N THR A 139 14.02 -15.21 -1.82
CA THR A 139 14.81 -16.21 -1.11
C THR A 139 16.16 -16.44 -1.81
N GLY A 140 17.15 -15.57 -1.54
CA GLY A 140 18.51 -15.68 -2.09
C GLY A 140 19.36 -14.44 -1.83
N LYS A 141 20.66 -14.62 -1.54
CA LYS A 141 21.58 -13.59 -1.05
C LYS A 141 21.70 -12.36 -1.98
N ASN A 142 21.55 -11.17 -1.38
CA ASN A 142 21.95 -9.81 -1.76
C ASN A 142 21.61 -9.24 -3.15
N SER A 143 21.90 -9.91 -4.27
CA SER A 143 21.77 -9.31 -5.61
C SER A 143 20.31 -8.99 -5.98
N TYR A 144 19.39 -9.89 -5.64
CA TYR A 144 17.99 -9.75 -6.01
C TYR A 144 17.24 -8.69 -5.19
N SER A 145 17.57 -8.55 -3.90
CA SER A 145 17.05 -7.46 -3.07
C SER A 145 17.50 -6.09 -3.60
N LEU A 146 18.74 -6.00 -4.10
CA LEU A 146 19.26 -4.78 -4.74
C LEU A 146 18.55 -4.47 -6.05
N GLU A 147 18.28 -5.47 -6.89
CA GLU A 147 17.52 -5.32 -8.14
C GLU A 147 16.09 -4.83 -7.86
N LYS A 148 15.36 -5.48 -6.95
CA LYS A 148 14.03 -5.02 -6.51
C LYS A 148 14.07 -3.56 -6.05
N ASN A 149 15.01 -3.22 -5.18
CA ASN A 149 15.14 -1.87 -4.65
C ASN A 149 15.44 -0.86 -5.77
N ARG A 150 16.28 -1.21 -6.74
CA ARG A 150 16.55 -0.38 -7.92
C ARG A 150 15.28 -0.18 -8.74
N ASN A 151 14.49 -1.23 -8.97
CA ASN A 151 13.25 -1.16 -9.74
C ASN A 151 12.22 -0.27 -9.05
N VAL A 152 12.06 -0.40 -7.73
CA VAL A 152 11.17 0.47 -6.94
C VAL A 152 11.59 1.94 -7.03
N ILE A 153 12.91 2.22 -6.91
CA ILE A 153 13.43 3.59 -6.99
C ILE A 153 13.27 4.16 -8.40
N ASN A 154 13.53 3.37 -9.43
CA ASN A 154 13.33 3.78 -10.81
C ASN A 154 11.85 4.11 -11.08
N ALA A 155 10.94 3.21 -10.69
CA ALA A 155 9.50 3.44 -10.83
C ALA A 155 9.08 4.72 -10.08
N TRP A 156 9.56 4.91 -8.86
CA TRP A 156 9.28 6.13 -8.08
C TRP A 156 9.61 7.41 -8.84
N TYR A 157 10.79 7.48 -9.47
CA TYR A 157 11.21 8.66 -10.23
C TYR A 157 10.60 8.76 -11.63
N SER A 158 10.02 7.68 -12.15
CA SER A 158 9.29 7.68 -13.42
C SER A 158 7.83 8.17 -13.31
N GLY A 159 7.43 8.71 -12.16
CA GLY A 159 6.11 9.32 -11.97
C GLY A 159 5.19 8.61 -10.99
N PHE A 160 5.56 7.44 -10.46
CA PHE A 160 4.72 6.74 -9.46
C PHE A 160 4.58 7.49 -8.15
N ASN A 161 5.51 8.39 -7.85
CA ASN A 161 5.37 9.32 -6.73
C ASN A 161 4.12 10.20 -6.88
N ASN A 162 3.87 10.74 -8.06
CA ASN A 162 2.69 11.56 -8.35
C ASN A 162 1.43 10.71 -8.38
N ASP A 163 1.50 9.51 -8.98
CA ASP A 163 0.39 8.55 -8.96
C ASP A 163 -0.04 8.18 -7.53
N LEU A 164 0.91 7.87 -6.64
CA LEU A 164 0.61 7.63 -5.23
C LEU A 164 -0.06 8.83 -4.58
N VAL A 165 0.41 10.05 -4.85
CA VAL A 165 -0.25 11.28 -4.36
C VAL A 165 -1.69 11.37 -4.86
N TYR A 166 -1.95 11.11 -6.14
CA TYR A 166 -3.31 11.15 -6.70
C TYR A 166 -4.22 10.10 -6.08
N ARG A 167 -3.74 8.86 -5.91
CA ARG A 167 -4.51 7.78 -5.30
C ARG A 167 -4.81 8.06 -3.83
N LEU A 168 -3.85 8.60 -3.07
CA LEU A 168 -4.07 9.05 -1.69
C LEU A 168 -5.03 10.25 -1.61
N LYS A 169 -4.92 11.23 -2.50
CA LYS A 169 -5.86 12.36 -2.55
C LYS A 169 -7.28 11.90 -2.88
N ALA A 170 -7.42 10.95 -3.81
CA ALA A 170 -8.71 10.37 -4.16
C ALA A 170 -9.36 9.71 -2.94
N THR A 171 -8.60 8.91 -2.17
CA THR A 171 -9.14 8.22 -0.97
C THR A 171 -9.39 9.15 0.21
N ASN A 172 -8.88 10.38 0.20
CA ASN A 172 -9.07 11.38 1.27
C ASN A 172 -8.85 10.84 2.69
N PRO A 173 -7.65 10.31 3.01
CA PRO A 173 -7.39 9.66 4.29
C PRO A 173 -7.30 10.66 5.45
N ASP A 174 -7.81 10.26 6.60
CA ASP A 174 -7.63 10.94 7.89
C ASP A 174 -6.27 10.62 8.52
N ILE A 175 -5.78 9.40 8.26
CA ILE A 175 -4.49 8.90 8.76
C ILE A 175 -3.76 8.20 7.63
N ILE A 176 -2.47 8.49 7.46
CA ILE A 176 -1.59 7.77 6.53
C ILE A 176 -0.48 7.08 7.33
N ILE A 177 -0.35 5.77 7.17
CA ILE A 177 0.67 4.96 7.83
C ILE A 177 1.59 4.33 6.79
N ASN A 178 2.84 4.79 6.73
CA ASN A 178 3.85 4.22 5.84
C ASN A 178 4.43 2.93 6.43
N LEU A 179 3.99 1.78 5.90
CA LEU A 179 4.50 0.45 6.23
C LEU A 179 5.33 -0.17 5.09
N SER A 180 5.78 0.63 4.11
CA SER A 180 6.68 0.17 3.03
C SER A 180 8.03 -0.37 3.56
N GLY A 181 8.37 -0.07 4.81
CA GLY A 181 9.50 -0.66 5.53
C GLY A 181 10.61 0.33 5.82
N ILE A 182 10.89 0.51 7.11
CA ILE A 182 11.83 1.50 7.69
C ILE A 182 13.24 1.49 7.07
N SER A 183 13.74 0.33 6.64
CA SER A 183 15.14 0.19 6.20
C SER A 183 15.40 0.63 4.76
N MET A 184 14.37 1.08 4.03
CA MET A 184 14.49 1.31 2.59
C MET A 184 14.54 2.79 2.23
N LYS A 185 15.39 3.13 1.25
CA LYS A 185 15.46 4.46 0.63
C LYS A 185 14.07 4.95 0.19
N ILE A 186 13.21 4.06 -0.29
CA ILE A 186 11.84 4.38 -0.69
C ILE A 186 10.96 4.85 0.48
N SER A 187 11.09 4.26 1.68
CA SER A 187 10.29 4.68 2.84
C SER A 187 10.57 6.14 3.19
N LYS A 188 11.83 6.57 3.14
CA LYS A 188 12.20 7.99 3.33
C LYS A 188 11.65 8.90 2.25
N LEU A 189 11.62 8.44 0.99
CA LEU A 189 11.05 9.20 -0.12
C LEU A 189 9.53 9.35 0.03
N ILE A 190 8.85 8.28 0.43
CA ILE A 190 7.42 8.31 0.75
C ILE A 190 7.17 9.27 1.91
N ASP A 191 7.92 9.17 3.01
CA ASP A 191 7.72 10.05 4.18
C ASP A 191 7.94 11.53 3.82
N ALA A 192 8.96 11.83 3.02
CA ALA A 192 9.21 13.19 2.52
C ALA A 192 8.04 13.70 1.65
N MET A 193 7.52 12.86 0.76
CA MET A 193 6.34 13.16 -0.04
C MET A 193 5.11 13.38 0.86
N LEU A 194 4.84 12.50 1.82
CA LEU A 194 3.69 12.62 2.72
C LEU A 194 3.74 13.90 3.56
N LYS A 195 4.92 14.33 4.01
CA LYS A 195 5.10 15.61 4.71
C LYS A 195 4.78 16.81 3.83
N LYS A 196 5.19 16.77 2.56
CA LYS A 196 4.99 17.85 1.58
C LYS A 196 3.53 17.93 1.12
N ASP A 197 2.97 16.81 0.68
CA ASP A 197 1.72 16.78 -0.07
C ASP A 197 0.48 16.56 0.81
N PHE A 198 0.67 16.13 2.07
CA PHE A 198 -0.41 15.89 3.04
C PHE A 198 -0.13 16.55 4.41
N PRO A 199 0.20 17.86 4.47
CA PRO A 199 0.69 18.49 5.70
C PRO A 199 -0.28 18.34 6.89
N ASN A 200 -1.59 18.39 6.63
CA ASN A 200 -2.64 18.40 7.64
C ASN A 200 -3.20 17.00 8.01
N VAL A 201 -2.68 15.93 7.40
CA VAL A 201 -3.12 14.56 7.69
C VAL A 201 -2.26 13.98 8.82
N LEU A 202 -2.86 13.18 9.71
CA LEU A 202 -2.11 12.44 10.73
C LEU A 202 -1.23 11.39 10.06
N LYS A 203 0.05 11.32 10.43
CA LYS A 203 1.02 10.46 9.75
C LYS A 203 1.75 9.57 10.74
N ALA A 204 2.02 8.33 10.34
CA ALA A 204 2.95 7.46 11.03
C ALA A 204 3.79 6.65 10.04
N TYR A 205 4.87 6.06 10.53
CA TYR A 205 5.71 5.13 9.79
C TYR A 205 5.95 3.87 10.62
N GLY A 206 6.28 2.76 9.97
CA GLY A 206 6.41 1.50 10.67
C GLY A 206 7.17 0.42 9.91
N THR A 207 7.35 -0.70 10.59
CA THR A 207 7.91 -1.91 9.97
C THR A 207 6.85 -2.61 9.15
N HIS A 208 7.24 -3.16 7.99
CA HIS A 208 6.34 -3.93 7.14
C HIS A 208 5.71 -5.11 7.91
N PRO A 209 4.42 -5.42 7.74
CA PRO A 209 3.72 -6.45 8.52
C PRO A 209 4.30 -7.86 8.41
N SER A 210 4.98 -8.19 7.30
CA SER A 210 5.72 -9.45 7.16
C SER A 210 6.82 -9.64 8.21
N ARG A 211 7.27 -8.54 8.86
CA ARG A 211 8.24 -8.54 9.95
C ARG A 211 7.60 -8.52 11.34
N TRP A 212 6.28 -8.68 11.47
CA TRP A 212 5.60 -8.66 12.78
C TRP A 212 5.54 -10.03 13.46
N ASN A 213 6.48 -10.94 13.18
CA ASN A 213 6.61 -12.18 13.93
C ASN A 213 7.07 -11.92 15.39
N LYS A 214 7.04 -12.94 16.25
CA LYS A 214 7.29 -12.80 17.71
C LYS A 214 8.68 -12.25 18.07
N ASN A 215 9.68 -12.41 17.21
CA ASN A 215 11.08 -12.06 17.50
C ASN A 215 11.56 -10.81 16.74
N ALA A 216 10.68 -10.18 15.97
CA ALA A 216 11.03 -9.05 15.13
C ALA A 216 10.35 -7.76 15.60
N THR A 217 10.93 -6.64 15.19
CA THR A 217 10.49 -5.31 15.60
C THR A 217 9.12 -4.99 14.99
N ARG A 218 8.10 -4.84 15.85
CA ARG A 218 6.77 -4.31 15.51
C ARG A 218 6.71 -2.84 15.89
N LYS A 219 6.60 -1.95 14.92
CA LYS A 219 6.58 -0.50 15.16
C LYS A 219 5.60 0.17 14.23
N ILE A 220 4.76 1.02 14.81
CA ILE A 220 4.14 2.17 14.18
C ILE A 220 4.59 3.35 15.04
N LYS A 221 5.06 4.43 14.43
CA LYS A 221 5.50 5.64 15.11
C LYS A 221 4.98 6.87 14.38
N GLN A 222 4.37 7.80 15.10
CA GLN A 222 3.86 9.05 14.57
C GLN A 222 5.02 9.89 13.99
N LEU A 223 4.79 10.49 12.83
CA LEU A 223 5.76 11.31 12.08
C LEU A 223 5.78 12.77 12.52
#